data_AF-A0A650CEG6-F1
#
_entry.id   AF-A0A650CEG6-F1
#
_cell.length_a   1.000
_cell.length_b   1.000
_cell.length_c   1.000
_cell.angle_alpha   90.00
_cell.angle_beta   90.00
_cell.angle_gamma   90.00
#
_symmetry.space_group_name_H-M   'P 1'
#
loop_
_entity.id
_entity.type
_entity.pdbx_description
1 polymer ?
#
loop_
_entity_poly.entity_id
_entity_poly.type
_entity_poly.pdbx_seq_one_letter_code
_entity_poly.pdbx_strand_id
1 'polypeptide(L)' 'MTLLSFIENLNSTITEVAWSIFVLAWAVGWALRGSPIPIFRIKRGGQDLIEDAIIAAFFLAIGSTIFYFISYIASQV' A
#
# COMPACT_ATOMS: atom_id res chain seq x y z
N MET A 1 9.38 3.63 26.94
CA MET A 1 9.48 3.61 25.47
C MET A 1 10.68 4.45 25.08
N THR A 2 11.62 3.88 24.33
CA THR A 2 12.71 4.65 23.72
C THR A 2 12.19 5.32 22.45
N LEU A 3 12.81 6.42 22.01
CA LEU A 3 12.45 7.08 20.75
C LEU A 3 12.50 6.11 19.56
N LEU A 4 13.49 5.21 19.54
CA LEU A 4 13.62 4.15 18.54
C LEU A 4 12.37 3.25 18.51
N SER A 5 12.00 2.67 19.67
CA SER A 5 10.83 1.80 19.76
C SER A 5 9.52 2.51 19.38
N PHE A 6 9.42 3.82 19.60
CA PHE A 6 8.26 4.60 19.18
C PHE A 6 8.20 4.71 17.65
N ILE A 7 9.31 5.07 17.01
CA ILE A 7 9.40 5.21 15.55
C ILE A 7 9.14 3.88 14.84
N GLU A 8 9.70 2.78 15.35
CA GLU A 8 9.48 1.44 14.78
C GLU A 8 8.01 1.01 14.83
N ASN A 9 7.35 1.19 15.99
CA ASN A 9 5.93 0.89 16.14
C ASN A 9 5.05 1.74 15.22
N LEU A 10 5.36 3.04 15.12
CA LEU A 10 4.61 3.97 14.29
C LEU A 10 4.78 3.65 12.80
N ASN A 11 6.00 3.33 12.37
CA ASN A 11 6.27 2.87 11.01
C ASN A 11 5.54 1.56 10.68
N SER A 12 5.56 0.58 11.59
CA SER A 12 4.83 -0.68 11.41
C SER A 12 3.33 -0.45 11.25
N THR A 13 2.75 0.38 12.12
CA THR A 13 1.31 0.70 12.10
C THR A 13 0.92 1.38 10.78
N ILE A 14 1.69 2.38 10.33
CA ILE A 14 1.44 3.07 9.06
C ILE A 14 1.54 2.11 7.89
N THR A 15 2.56 1.26 7.88
CA THR A 15 2.80 0.28 6.81
C THR A 15 1.65 -0.72 6.70
N GLU A 16 1.15 -1.23 7.83
CA GLU A 16 -0.01 -2.13 7.88
C GLU A 16 -1.30 -1.46 7.38
N VAL A 17 -1.57 -0.22 7.81
CA VAL A 17 -2.73 0.54 7.34
C VAL A 17 -2.65 0.79 5.84
N ALA A 18 -1.48 1.16 5.34
CA ALA A 18 -1.27 1.40 3.92
C ALA A 18 -1.47 0.12 3.08
N TRP A 19 -0.96 -1.03 3.53
CA TRP A 19 -1.21 -2.31 2.88
C TRP A 19 -2.70 -2.70 2.92
N SER A 20 -3.38 -2.43 4.03
CA SER A 20 -4.81 -2.69 4.16
C SER A 20 -5.63 -1.86 3.15
N ILE A 21 -5.30 -0.57 2.99
CA ILE A 21 -5.94 0.31 2.01
C ILE A 21 -5.66 -0.18 0.58
N PHE A 22 -4.43 -0.60 0.29
CA PHE A 22 -4.09 -1.22 -1.00
C PHE A 22 -4.98 -2.42 -1.29
N VAL A 23 -5.08 -3.38 -0.37
CA VAL A 23 -5.89 -4.60 -0.60
C VAL A 23 -7.36 -4.25 -0.82
N LEU A 24 -7.90 -3.30 -0.05
CA LEU A 24 -9.27 -2.83 -0.22
C LEU A 24 -9.48 -2.19 -1.59
N ALA A 25 -8.60 -1.27 -1.99
CA ALA A 25 -8.68 -0.61 -3.30
C ALA A 25 -8.57 -1.65 -4.42
N TRP A 26 -7.55 -2.51 -4.38
CA TRP A 26 -7.33 -3.57 -5.37
C TRP A 26 -8.55 -4.51 -5.49
N ALA A 27 -9.10 -4.98 -4.38
CA ALA A 27 -10.28 -5.84 -4.37
C ALA A 27 -11.53 -5.13 -4.95
N VAL A 28 -11.77 -3.88 -4.56
CA VAL A 28 -12.88 -3.08 -5.09
C VAL A 28 -12.72 -2.83 -6.59
N GLY A 29 -11.51 -2.51 -7.05
CA GLY A 29 -11.23 -2.29 -8.47
C GLY A 29 -11.54 -3.54 -9.31
N TRP A 30 -11.15 -4.72 -8.84
CA TRP A 30 -11.53 -5.98 -9.48
C TRP A 30 -13.02 -6.27 -9.42
N ALA A 31 -13.69 -5.98 -8.30
CA ALA A 31 -15.13 -6.13 -8.18
C ALA A 31 -15.90 -5.26 -9.19
N LEU A 32 -15.46 -4.02 -9.39
CA LEU A 32 -16.06 -3.09 -10.36
C LEU A 32 -15.78 -3.52 -11.81
N ARG A 33 -14.53 -3.84 -12.13
CA ARG A 33 -14.10 -4.26 -13.48
C ARG A 33 -14.71 -5.59 -13.90
N GLY A 34 -14.77 -6.55 -12.97
CA GLY A 34 -15.31 -7.89 -13.17
C GLY A 34 -16.83 -7.99 -13.08
N SER A 35 -17.51 -6.91 -12.67
CA SER A 35 -18.97 -6.93 -12.54
C SER A 35 -19.67 -7.20 -13.88
N PRO A 36 -20.78 -7.98 -13.89
CA PRO A 36 -21.58 -8.25 -15.09
C PRO A 36 -22.49 -7.06 -15.45
N ILE A 37 -22.03 -5.82 -15.22
CA ILE A 37 -22.79 -4.60 -15.44
C ILE A 37 -22.37 -3.98 -16.78
N PRO A 38 -23.31 -3.66 -17.70
CA PRO A 38 -23.00 -3.12 -19.02
C PRO A 38 -22.73 -1.60 -19.01
N ILE A 39 -22.08 -1.08 -17.96
CA ILE A 39 -21.74 0.34 -17.83
C ILE A 39 -20.23 0.49 -18.01
N PHE A 40 -19.82 0.91 -19.21
CA PHE A 40 -18.39 1.03 -19.56
C PHE A 40 -17.61 1.95 -18.63
N ARG A 41 -18.23 3.04 -18.14
CA ARG A 41 -17.60 3.98 -17.20
C ARG A 41 -17.23 3.32 -15.86
N ILE A 42 -18.04 2.38 -15.36
CA ILE A 42 -17.77 1.66 -14.11
C ILE A 42 -16.60 0.70 -14.31
N LYS A 43 -16.57 -0.02 -15.44
CA LYS A 43 -15.47 -0.93 -15.75
C LYS A 43 -14.14 -0.19 -15.91
N ARG A 44 -14.17 0.99 -16.54
CA ARG A 44 -12.99 1.87 -16.64
C ARG A 44 -12.55 2.38 -15.28
N GLY A 45 -13.47 2.89 -14.45
CA GLY A 45 -13.14 3.32 -13.09
C GLY A 45 -12.54 2.20 -12.23
N GLY A 46 -13.02 0.96 -12.37
CA GLY A 46 -12.41 -0.20 -11.73
C GLY A 46 -10.99 -0.49 -12.21
N GLN A 47 -10.72 -0.32 -13.51
CA GLN A 47 -9.37 -0.46 -14.07
C GLN A 47 -8.43 0.64 -13.57
N ASP A 48 -8.84 1.90 -13.60
CA ASP A 48 -8.04 3.03 -13.13
C ASP A 48 -7.67 2.84 -11.64
N LEU A 49 -8.62 2.36 -10.83
CA LEU A 49 -8.41 2.08 -9.40
C LEU A 49 -7.43 0.92 -9.16
N ILE A 50 -7.46 -0.14 -9.99
CA ILE A 50 -6.46 -1.23 -9.93
C ILE A 50 -5.07 -0.69 -10.27
N GLU A 51 -4.95 0.13 -11.31
CA GLU A 51 -3.68 0.70 -11.74
C GLU A 51 -3.05 1.57 -10.65
N ASP A 52 -3.84 2.49 -10.08
CA ASP A 52 -3.42 3.34 -8.97
C ASP A 52 -3.01 2.52 -7.74
N ALA A 53 -3.78 1.47 -7.41
CA ALA A 53 -3.47 0.60 -6.28
C ALA A 53 -2.13 -0.15 -6.47
N ILE A 54 -1.85 -0.66 -7.67
CA ILE A 54 -0.59 -1.36 -7.97
C ILE A 54 0.59 -0.40 -7.86
N ILE A 55 0.47 0.82 -8.39
CA ILE A 55 1.52 1.85 -8.30
C ILE A 55 1.74 2.22 -6.83
N ALA A 56 0.68 2.41 -6.05
CA ALA A 56 0.78 2.70 -4.62
C ALA A 56 1.49 1.57 -3.85
N ALA A 57 1.14 0.31 -4.10
CA ALA A 57 1.81 -0.84 -3.48
C ALA A 57 3.28 -0.94 -3.85
N PHE A 58 3.64 -0.63 -5.09
CA PHE A 58 5.03 -0.58 -5.53
C PHE A 58 5.84 0.44 -4.73
N PHE A 59 5.35 1.67 -4.60
CA PHE A 59 6.02 2.70 -3.80
C PHE A 59 6.06 2.37 -2.32
N LEU A 60 4.99 1.76 -1.78
CA LEU A 60 4.94 1.30 -0.39
C LEU A 60 6.05 0.27 -0.13
N ALA A 61 6.16 -0.76 -0.99
CA ALA A 61 7.16 -1.81 -0.85
C ALA A 61 8.60 -1.27 -0.95
N ILE A 62 8.86 -0.37 -1.90
CA ILE A 62 10.18 0.27 -2.04
C ILE A 62 10.48 1.14 -0.82
N GLY A 63 9.52 1.99 -0.41
CA GLY A 63 9.68 2.88 0.74
C GLY A 63 9.98 2.11 2.03
N SER A 64 9.23 1.04 2.31
CA SER A 64 9.47 0.19 3.48
C SER A 64 10.82 -0.50 3.43
N THR A 65 11.26 -0.95 2.23
CA THR A 65 12.56 -1.61 2.05
C THR A 65 13.72 -0.64 2.29
N ILE A 66 13.65 0.57 1.72
CA ILE A 66 14.66 1.61 1.91
C ILE A 66 14.73 2.02 3.38
N PHE A 67 13.57 2.23 4.03
CA PHE A 67 13.52 2.57 5.45
C PHE A 67 14.17 1.48 6.30
N TYR A 68 13.81 0.21 6.09
CA TYR A 68 14.41 -0.93 6.78
C TYR A 68 15.94 -0.97 6.60
N PHE A 69 16.43 -0.76 5.38
CA PHE A 69 17.86 -0.75 5.10
C PHE A 69 18.60 0.38 5.85
N ILE A 70 18.04 1.59 5.87
CA ILE A 70 18.60 2.72 6.61
C ILE A 70 18.60 2.44 8.12
N SER A 71 17.49 1.96 8.66
CA SER A 71 17.37 1.59 10.08
C SER A 71 18.37 0.51 10.47
N TYR A 72 18.57 -0.49 9.61
CA TYR A 72 19.56 -1.53 9.83
C TYR A 72 20.99 -0.97 9.87
N ILE A 73 21.38 -0.10 8.93
CA ILE A 73 22.72 0.52 8.96
C ILE A 73 22.89 1.37 10.21
N ALA A 74 21.88 2.18 10.55
CA ALA A 74 21.92 3.05 11.72
C ALA A 74 22.03 2.27 13.04
N SER A 75 21.56 1.02 13.10
CA SER A 75 21.70 0.19 14.31
C SER A 75 23.10 -0.42 14.48
N GLN A 76 23.96 -0.36 13.46
CA GLN A 76 25.33 -0.92 13.51
C GLN A 76 26.39 0.14 13.85
N VAL A 77 26.00 1.41 13.95
CA VAL A 77 26.87 2.56 14.29
C VAL A 77 26.58 3.01 15.71
#